data_AF-A0A653BJX1-F1
#
_entry.id   AF-A0A653BJX1-F1
#
_cell.length_a   1.000
_cell.length_b   1.000
_cell.length_c   1.000
_cell.angle_alpha   90.00
_cell.angle_beta   90.00
_cell.angle_gamma   90.00
#
_symmetry.space_group_name_H-M   'P 1'
#
loop_
_entity.id
_entity.type
_entity.pdbx_description
1 polymer ?
#
loop_
_entity_poly.entity_id
_entity_poly.type
_entity_poly.pdbx_seq_one_letter_code
_entity_poly.pdbx_strand_id
1 'polypeptide(L)'
;MCFPFMRSLPGQQRLGPREQVNQNTAFLDASQVYGENHCVLRDLKGQFGKMNATAHPVRGKELLPLTDKHPECKSKSGHCFVAGDGRASEQPALTAIHTIFMREHNRISDALRRINPHWDEDKVFEHARRIVIAENQHITYNEFLPRILGK
;
A
#
# COMPACT_ATOMS: atom_id res chain seq x y z
N MET A 1 -17.90 -32.09 10.43
CA MET A 1 -17.84 -30.65 10.12
C MET A 1 -16.38 -30.28 9.92
N CYS A 2 -16.03 -29.61 8.82
CA CYS A 2 -14.65 -29.15 8.55
C CYS A 2 -14.63 -27.64 8.37
N PHE A 3 -13.51 -27.01 8.72
CA PHE A 3 -13.26 -25.60 8.41
C PHE A 3 -12.64 -25.48 7.02
N PRO A 4 -13.05 -24.51 6.19
CA PRO A 4 -12.48 -24.30 4.88
C PRO A 4 -11.00 -23.92 5.00
N PHE A 5 -10.13 -24.58 4.23
CA PHE A 5 -8.70 -24.31 4.18
C PHE A 5 -8.18 -24.53 2.76
N MET A 6 -7.48 -23.54 2.21
CA MET A 6 -6.85 -23.62 0.88
C MET A 6 -5.34 -23.70 1.02
N ARG A 7 -4.71 -24.63 0.29
CA ARG A 7 -3.25 -24.74 0.24
C ARG A 7 -2.68 -23.60 -0.60
N SER A 8 -1.62 -22.95 -0.11
CA SER A 8 -0.89 -21.93 -0.87
C SER A 8 -0.37 -22.46 -2.22
N LEU A 9 -0.28 -21.57 -3.19
CA LEU A 9 0.25 -21.87 -4.53
C LEU A 9 1.69 -22.39 -4.44
N PRO A 10 2.06 -23.42 -5.23
CA PRO A 10 3.44 -23.91 -5.27
C PRO A 10 4.34 -22.89 -5.98
N GLY A 11 5.53 -22.64 -5.43
CA GLY A 11 6.52 -21.71 -6.00
C GLY A 11 7.56 -22.33 -6.94
N GLN A 12 7.63 -23.67 -7.01
CA GLN A 12 8.67 -24.35 -7.77
C GLN A 12 8.29 -24.49 -9.24
N GLN A 13 9.26 -24.23 -10.11
CA GLN A 13 9.09 -24.33 -11.56
C GLN A 13 9.52 -25.70 -12.11
N ARG A 14 10.11 -26.56 -11.27
CA ARG A 14 10.68 -27.87 -11.63
C ARG A 14 10.34 -28.91 -10.57
N LEU A 15 10.60 -30.19 -10.87
CA LEU A 15 10.47 -31.29 -9.93
C LEU A 15 11.38 -31.05 -8.71
N GLY A 16 10.84 -31.27 -7.51
CA GLY A 16 11.56 -31.07 -6.24
C GLY A 16 10.62 -30.90 -5.05
N PRO A 17 11.17 -30.61 -3.85
CA PRO A 17 10.41 -30.31 -2.65
C PRO A 17 9.40 -29.16 -2.85
N ARG A 18 8.35 -29.09 -2.02
CA ARG A 18 7.31 -28.05 -2.13
C ARG A 18 7.73 -26.73 -1.47
N GLU A 19 7.62 -25.63 -2.21
CA GLU A 19 7.83 -24.25 -1.76
C GLU A 19 6.59 -23.38 -2.07
N GLN A 20 6.56 -22.15 -1.57
CA GLN A 20 5.48 -21.18 -1.78
C GLN A 20 5.96 -19.92 -2.52
N VAL A 21 5.03 -19.19 -3.12
CA VAL A 21 5.31 -17.91 -3.79
C VAL A 21 5.13 -16.75 -2.82
N ASN A 22 6.11 -15.85 -2.75
CA ASN A 22 5.89 -14.50 -2.21
C ASN A 22 5.39 -13.59 -3.35
N GLN A 23 4.19 -13.04 -3.19
CA GLN A 23 3.60 -12.13 -4.17
C GLN A 23 4.01 -10.67 -3.96
N ASN A 24 4.61 -10.33 -2.81
CA ASN A 24 5.06 -8.97 -2.51
C ASN A 24 6.58 -8.84 -2.70
N THR A 25 7.07 -7.60 -2.77
CA THR A 25 8.51 -7.33 -2.72
C THR A 25 9.06 -7.76 -1.35
N ALA A 26 10.28 -8.31 -1.33
CA ALA A 26 10.91 -8.73 -0.07
C ALA A 26 11.51 -7.55 0.72
N PHE A 27 11.68 -6.40 0.07
CA PHE A 27 12.31 -5.22 0.66
C PHE A 27 11.28 -4.41 1.48
N LEU A 28 11.78 -3.66 2.46
CA LEU A 28 10.99 -2.62 3.14
C LEU A 28 10.91 -1.37 2.25
N ASP A 29 10.19 -1.48 1.15
CA ASP A 29 10.08 -0.47 0.08
C ASP A 29 8.66 0.14 -0.02
N ALA A 30 7.88 -0.01 1.05
CA ALA A 30 6.50 0.43 1.14
C ALA A 30 5.59 -0.11 0.03
N SER A 31 5.87 -1.30 -0.52
CA SER A 31 5.01 -1.97 -1.51
C SER A 31 3.57 -2.18 -1.03
N GLN A 32 3.30 -2.21 0.28
CA GLN A 32 1.93 -2.22 0.79
C GLN A 32 1.13 -0.93 0.45
N VAL A 33 1.82 0.15 0.09
CA VAL A 33 1.23 1.41 -0.38
C VAL A 33 1.27 1.49 -1.91
N TYR A 34 2.40 1.12 -2.51
CA TYR A 34 2.70 1.38 -3.92
C TYR A 34 2.46 0.19 -4.87
N GLY A 35 2.24 -1.01 -4.33
CA GLY A 35 2.13 -2.24 -5.10
C GLY A 35 3.49 -2.92 -5.29
N GLU A 36 3.42 -4.21 -5.60
CA GLU A 36 4.53 -5.09 -5.91
C GLU A 36 5.05 -4.93 -7.34
N ASN A 37 4.22 -4.39 -8.24
CA ASN A 37 4.54 -4.26 -9.67
C ASN A 37 4.00 -2.95 -10.27
N HIS A 38 4.47 -2.64 -11.47
CA HIS A 38 4.15 -1.40 -12.17
C HIS A 38 2.67 -1.28 -12.61
N CYS A 39 1.97 -2.40 -12.82
CA CYS A 39 0.55 -2.39 -13.19
C CYS A 39 -0.29 -1.93 -11.99
N VAL A 40 -0.05 -2.51 -10.81
CA VAL A 40 -0.73 -2.11 -9.56
C VAL A 40 -0.41 -0.66 -9.23
N LEU A 41 0.85 -0.26 -9.32
CA LEU A 41 1.26 1.13 -9.09
C LEU A 41 0.53 2.11 -10.01
N ARG A 42 0.42 1.78 -11.31
CA ARG A 42 -0.27 2.63 -12.29
C ARG A 42 -1.73 2.86 -11.91
N ASP A 43 -2.41 1.83 -11.44
CA ASP A 43 -3.84 1.92 -11.08
C ASP A 43 -4.06 2.69 -9.76
N LEU A 44 -3.02 2.76 -8.92
CA LEU A 44 -3.02 3.52 -7.66
C LEU A 44 -2.48 4.95 -7.80
N LYS A 45 -1.78 5.28 -8.89
CA LYS A 45 -1.30 6.63 -9.17
C LYS A 45 -2.47 7.59 -9.44
N GLY A 46 -2.43 8.74 -8.79
CA GLY A 46 -3.32 9.86 -9.03
C GLY A 46 -2.64 10.93 -9.90
N GLN A 47 -3.30 12.08 -10.04
CA GLN A 47 -2.76 13.21 -10.79
C GLN A 47 -1.75 14.01 -9.98
N PHE A 48 -0.87 14.75 -10.66
CA PHE A 48 0.05 15.71 -10.04
C PHE A 48 1.05 15.07 -9.05
N GLY A 49 1.47 13.84 -9.34
CA GLY A 49 2.42 13.09 -8.53
C GLY A 49 1.85 12.64 -7.18
N LYS A 50 0.53 12.49 -7.07
CA LYS A 50 -0.17 11.97 -5.89
C LYS A 50 -0.56 10.51 -6.06
N MET A 51 -0.98 9.88 -4.96
CA MET A 51 -1.78 8.65 -4.99
C MET A 51 -3.26 8.99 -5.25
N ASN A 52 -3.95 8.08 -5.92
CA ASN A 52 -5.39 8.15 -6.10
C ASN A 52 -6.09 8.02 -4.74
N ALA A 53 -7.20 8.73 -4.55
CA ALA A 53 -7.92 8.81 -3.29
C ALA A 53 -9.41 9.06 -3.51
N THR A 54 -10.24 8.65 -2.55
CA THR A 54 -11.68 8.91 -2.55
C THR A 54 -12.04 10.02 -1.57
N ALA A 55 -12.96 10.89 -1.98
CA ALA A 55 -13.47 11.95 -1.13
C ALA A 55 -14.21 11.38 0.09
N HIS A 56 -13.98 11.98 1.25
CA HIS A 56 -14.63 11.55 2.49
C HIS A 56 -16.13 11.92 2.46
N PRO A 57 -17.05 11.00 2.84
CA PRO A 57 -18.49 11.23 2.74
C PRO A 57 -18.99 12.41 3.57
N VAL A 58 -18.35 12.68 4.71
CA VAL A 58 -18.66 13.82 5.60
C VAL A 58 -17.62 14.95 5.53
N ARG A 59 -16.99 15.19 4.37
CA ARG A 59 -15.99 16.27 4.15
C ARG A 59 -14.77 16.22 5.08
N GLY A 60 -14.37 15.03 5.52
CA GLY A 60 -13.10 14.77 6.19
C GLY A 60 -11.92 14.69 5.22
N LYS A 61 -10.74 14.30 5.73
CA LYS A 61 -9.56 14.03 4.90
C LYS A 61 -9.80 12.83 3.98
N GLU A 62 -9.12 12.84 2.82
CA GLU A 62 -9.19 11.81 1.78
C GLU A 62 -9.06 10.38 2.32
N LEU A 63 -9.82 9.44 1.78
CA LEU A 63 -9.74 8.01 2.08
C LEU A 63 -9.02 7.28 0.95
N LEU A 64 -8.62 6.03 1.19
CA LEU A 64 -8.13 5.16 0.13
C LEU A 64 -9.15 5.06 -1.03
N PRO A 65 -8.68 4.78 -2.25
CA PRO A 65 -9.57 4.55 -3.38
C PRO A 65 -10.50 3.35 -3.13
N LEU A 66 -11.76 3.50 -3.52
CA LEU A 66 -12.76 2.42 -3.47
C LEU A 66 -12.71 1.57 -4.74
N THR A 67 -13.02 0.28 -4.59
CA THR A 67 -13.21 -0.66 -5.69
C THR A 67 -14.38 -1.60 -5.39
N ASP A 68 -15.11 -1.95 -6.44
CA ASP A 68 -16.17 -2.96 -6.49
C ASP A 68 -15.67 -4.32 -7.01
N LYS A 69 -14.39 -4.39 -7.44
CA LYS A 69 -13.80 -5.59 -8.07
C LYS A 69 -12.95 -6.44 -7.13
N HIS A 70 -12.87 -6.07 -5.85
CA HIS A 70 -12.03 -6.78 -4.90
C HIS A 70 -12.60 -8.19 -4.61
N PRO A 71 -11.86 -9.28 -4.91
CA PRO A 71 -12.39 -10.64 -4.93
C PRO A 71 -12.91 -11.11 -3.57
N GLU A 72 -12.30 -10.62 -2.49
CA GLU A 72 -12.66 -10.98 -1.12
C GLU A 72 -13.56 -9.93 -0.43
N CYS A 73 -14.13 -8.98 -1.16
CA CYS A 73 -14.95 -7.95 -0.53
C CYS A 73 -16.25 -8.51 0.05
N LYS A 74 -16.44 -8.32 1.36
CA LYS A 74 -17.66 -8.73 2.10
C LYS A 74 -18.46 -7.55 2.66
N SER A 75 -18.07 -6.32 2.32
CA SER A 75 -18.77 -5.12 2.76
C SER A 75 -20.22 -5.09 2.26
N LYS A 76 -21.16 -4.67 3.11
CA LYS A 76 -22.57 -4.48 2.74
C LYS A 76 -22.75 -3.47 1.60
N SER A 77 -21.84 -2.51 1.46
CA SER A 77 -21.88 -1.52 0.38
C SER A 77 -21.44 -2.10 -0.97
N GLY A 78 -20.89 -3.30 -1.02
CA GLY A 78 -20.23 -3.87 -2.20
C GLY A 78 -18.87 -3.24 -2.54
N HIS A 79 -18.39 -2.30 -1.72
CA HIS A 79 -17.13 -1.60 -1.96
C HIS A 79 -16.10 -1.91 -0.88
N CYS A 80 -14.87 -2.11 -1.30
CA CYS A 80 -13.69 -2.23 -0.45
C CYS A 80 -12.65 -1.18 -0.86
N PHE A 81 -11.71 -0.89 0.03
CA PHE A 81 -10.55 -0.08 -0.28
C PHE A 81 -9.48 -0.88 -1.02
N VAL A 82 -8.79 -0.22 -1.95
CA VAL A 82 -7.61 -0.74 -2.63
C VAL A 82 -6.36 0.04 -2.23
N ALA A 83 -5.25 -0.67 -2.09
CA ALA A 83 -3.91 -0.11 -1.88
C ALA A 83 -2.89 -1.03 -2.57
N GLY A 84 -1.60 -0.83 -2.30
CA GLY A 84 -0.54 -1.70 -2.81
C GLY A 84 -0.64 -3.16 -2.37
N ASP A 85 -1.23 -3.42 -1.19
CA ASP A 85 -1.49 -4.78 -0.72
C ASP A 85 -3.00 -5.11 -0.76
N GLY A 86 -3.33 -6.30 -1.27
CA GLY A 86 -4.71 -6.79 -1.42
C GLY A 86 -5.45 -7.06 -0.10
N ARG A 87 -4.84 -6.82 1.06
CA ARG A 87 -5.48 -6.99 2.37
C ARG A 87 -5.81 -5.65 3.04
N ALA A 88 -5.65 -4.52 2.33
CA ALA A 88 -5.89 -3.19 2.89
C ALA A 88 -7.30 -3.00 3.50
N SER A 89 -8.27 -3.82 3.11
CA SER A 89 -9.65 -3.84 3.63
C SER A 89 -9.97 -4.97 4.60
N GLU A 90 -8.99 -5.73 5.06
CA GLU A 90 -9.21 -6.87 5.96
C GLU A 90 -9.85 -6.43 7.28
N GLN A 91 -9.33 -5.34 7.86
CA GLN A 91 -9.87 -4.77 9.09
C GLN A 91 -9.60 -3.25 9.19
N PRO A 92 -10.44 -2.48 9.90
CA PRO A 92 -10.41 -1.01 9.87
C PRO A 92 -9.12 -0.34 10.37
N ALA A 93 -8.43 -0.93 11.35
CA ALA A 93 -7.15 -0.41 11.85
C ALA A 93 -6.03 -0.55 10.81
N LEU A 94 -5.98 -1.65 10.05
CA LEU A 94 -5.04 -1.81 8.93
C LEU A 94 -5.37 -0.80 7.84
N THR A 95 -6.65 -0.68 7.48
CA THR A 95 -7.14 0.35 6.53
C THR A 95 -6.72 1.75 6.96
N ALA A 96 -6.79 2.07 8.25
CA ALA A 96 -6.37 3.36 8.78
C ALA A 96 -4.86 3.61 8.57
N ILE A 97 -4.01 2.60 8.78
CA ILE A 97 -2.56 2.70 8.54
C ILE A 97 -2.27 2.91 7.05
N HIS A 98 -2.88 2.15 6.15
CA HIS A 98 -2.74 2.38 4.71
C HIS A 98 -3.18 3.80 4.31
N THR A 99 -4.31 4.27 4.87
CA THR A 99 -4.81 5.63 4.62
C THR A 99 -3.82 6.69 5.10
N ILE A 100 -3.17 6.49 6.25
CA ILE A 100 -2.15 7.42 6.78
C ILE A 100 -0.98 7.55 5.80
N PHE A 101 -0.41 6.43 5.32
CA PHE A 101 0.71 6.48 4.39
C PHE A 101 0.34 7.05 3.01
N MET A 102 -0.86 6.78 2.51
CA MET A 102 -1.36 7.41 1.29
C MET A 102 -1.47 8.93 1.46
N ARG A 103 -2.03 9.40 2.59
CA ARG A 103 -2.12 10.83 2.90
C ARG A 103 -0.75 11.47 3.04
N GLU A 104 0.20 10.75 3.64
CA GLU A 104 1.56 11.25 3.82
C GLU A 104 2.28 11.43 2.49
N HIS A 105 2.14 10.45 1.58
CA HIS A 105 2.63 10.62 0.21
C HIS A 105 2.01 11.87 -0.44
N ASN A 106 0.69 12.05 -0.39
CA ASN A 106 0.02 13.21 -0.99
C ASN A 106 0.47 14.54 -0.35
N ARG A 107 0.71 14.56 0.97
CA ARG A 107 1.23 15.72 1.71
C ARG A 107 2.65 16.07 1.25
N ILE A 108 3.52 15.08 1.09
CA ILE A 108 4.90 15.27 0.61
C ILE A 108 4.88 15.74 -0.85
N SER A 109 4.08 15.12 -1.72
CA SER A 109 3.95 15.53 -3.13
C SER A 109 3.50 16.99 -3.27
N ASP A 110 2.52 17.43 -2.47
CA ASP A 110 2.08 18.83 -2.44
C ASP A 110 3.17 19.80 -1.97
N ALA A 111 4.02 19.38 -1.03
CA ALA A 111 5.15 20.18 -0.57
C ALA A 111 6.25 20.25 -1.64
N LEU A 112 6.63 19.11 -2.22
CA LEU A 112 7.67 19.01 -3.25
C LEU A 112 7.31 19.83 -4.49
N ARG A 113 6.05 19.77 -4.92
CA ARG A 113 5.58 20.54 -6.09
C ARG A 113 5.60 22.05 -5.87
N ARG A 114 5.34 22.51 -4.64
CA ARG A 114 5.45 23.94 -4.28
C ARG A 114 6.90 24.42 -4.25
N ILE A 115 7.81 23.59 -3.75
CA ILE A 115 9.25 23.92 -3.64
C ILE A 115 9.94 23.78 -5.00
N ASN A 116 9.50 22.83 -5.83
CA ASN A 116 10.07 22.53 -7.15
C ASN A 116 9.02 22.64 -8.26
N PRO A 117 8.56 23.85 -8.64
CA PRO A 117 7.56 24.01 -9.70
C PRO A 117 8.00 23.52 -11.08
N HIS A 118 9.31 23.31 -11.27
CA HIS A 118 9.94 22.84 -12.50
C HIS A 118 9.99 21.30 -12.62
N TRP A 119 9.55 20.56 -11.59
CA TRP A 119 9.48 19.09 -11.66
C TRP A 119 8.19 18.64 -12.35
N ASP A 120 8.30 17.61 -13.17
CA ASP A 120 7.14 16.88 -13.68
C ASP A 120 6.51 16.01 -12.58
N GLU A 121 5.34 15.45 -12.89
CA GLU A 121 4.57 14.67 -11.93
C GLU A 121 5.24 13.36 -11.51
N ASP A 122 5.96 12.70 -12.42
CA ASP A 122 6.67 11.46 -12.13
C ASP A 122 7.84 11.69 -11.18
N LYS A 123 8.60 12.78 -11.38
CA LYS A 123 9.69 13.16 -10.49
C LYS A 123 9.17 13.51 -9.10
N VAL A 124 8.06 14.25 -9.00
CA VAL A 124 7.40 14.51 -7.71
C VAL A 124 6.99 13.20 -7.04
N PHE A 125 6.35 12.29 -7.78
CA PHE A 125 5.87 11.01 -7.26
C PHE A 125 7.01 10.15 -6.72
N GLU A 126 8.06 9.92 -7.51
CA GLU A 126 9.17 9.04 -7.10
C GLU A 126 9.98 9.63 -5.94
N HIS A 127 10.13 10.96 -5.86
CA HIS A 127 10.75 11.60 -4.71
C HIS A 127 9.89 11.49 -3.45
N ALA A 128 8.57 11.68 -3.55
CA ALA A 128 7.64 11.48 -2.44
C ALA A 128 7.65 10.02 -1.96
N ARG A 129 7.62 9.07 -2.90
CA ARG A 129 7.75 7.63 -2.63
C ARG A 129 9.03 7.31 -1.88
N ARG A 130 10.18 7.84 -2.32
CA ARG A 130 11.47 7.61 -1.67
C ARG A 130 11.50 8.09 -0.22
N ILE A 131 10.86 9.22 0.08
CA ILE A 131 10.77 9.75 1.45
C ILE A 131 9.89 8.83 2.32
N VAL A 132 8.71 8.44 1.84
CA VAL A 132 7.81 7.53 2.57
C VAL A 132 8.46 6.17 2.84
N ILE A 133 9.24 5.65 1.89
CA ILE A 133 10.05 4.43 2.09
C ILE A 133 11.02 4.61 3.27
N ALA A 134 11.74 5.74 3.31
CA ALA A 134 12.68 6.03 4.37
C ALA A 134 11.98 6.17 5.74
N GLU A 135 10.81 6.81 5.79
CA GLU A 135 9.98 6.89 7.00
C GLU A 135 9.55 5.50 7.48
N ASN A 136 9.08 4.65 6.57
CA ASN A 136 8.66 3.28 6.90
C ASN A 136 9.82 2.44 7.46
N GLN A 137 10.99 2.51 6.83
CA GLN A 137 12.20 1.86 7.30
C GLN A 137 12.64 2.40 8.66
N HIS A 138 12.61 3.72 8.85
CA HIS A 138 13.00 4.36 10.10
C HIS A 138 12.13 3.90 11.26
N ILE A 139 10.80 3.96 11.11
CA ILE A 139 9.83 3.49 12.11
C ILE A 139 10.06 2.00 12.41
N THR A 140 10.24 1.18 11.37
CA THR A 140 10.43 -0.26 11.53
C THR A 140 11.68 -0.58 12.35
N TYR A 141 12.84 -0.04 11.97
CA TYR A 141 14.11 -0.41 12.61
C TYR A 141 14.36 0.32 13.93
N ASN A 142 13.93 1.58 14.08
CA ASN A 142 14.27 2.38 15.26
C ASN A 142 13.19 2.33 16.34
N GLU A 143 11.92 2.14 15.96
CA GLU A 143 10.81 2.21 16.91
C GLU A 143 10.14 0.85 17.15
N PHE A 144 9.93 0.07 16.09
CA PHE A 144 9.20 -1.19 16.19
C PHE A 144 10.09 -2.36 16.62
N LEU A 145 11.14 -2.67 15.86
CA LEU A 145 11.98 -3.85 16.12
C LEU A 145 12.60 -3.89 17.53
N PRO A 146 13.13 -2.80 18.11
CA PRO A 146 13.70 -2.83 19.46
C PRO A 146 12.68 -3.17 20.55
N ARG A 147 11.40 -2.86 20.33
CA ARG A 147 10.32 -3.20 21.27
C ARG A 147 9.91 -4.66 21.19
N ILE A 148 10.15 -5.31 20.05
CA ILE A 148 9.81 -6.72 19.83
C ILE A 148 10.97 -7.64 20.24
N LEU A 149 12.19 -7.31 19.83
CA LEU A 149 13.36 -8.15 20.04
C LEU A 149 14.00 -7.97 21.42
N GLY A 150 13.63 -6.90 22.13
CA GLY A 150 14.36 -6.43 23.30
C GLY A 150 15.54 -5.53 22.91
N LYS A 151 16.05 -4.78 23.89
CA LYS A 151 17.28 -4.00 23.74
C LYS A 151 18.50 -4.87 24.01
#